data_AF-X0UZS8-F1
#
_entry.id   AF-X0UZS8-F1
#
_cell.length_a   1.000
_cell.length_b   1.000
_cell.length_c   1.000
_cell.angle_alpha   90.00
_cell.angle_beta   90.00
_cell.angle_gamma   90.00
#
_symmetry.space_group_name_H-M   'P 1'
#
loop_
_entity.id
_entity.type
_entity.pdbx_description
1 polymer ?
#
loop_
_entity_poly.entity_id
_entity_poly.type
_entity_poly.pdbx_seq_one_letter_code
_entity_poly.pdbx_strand_id
1 'polypeptide(L)'
;NASGRSPTAWTPEHFSGRKIMPLIGWDSVTVPGAVSAWIELSKKYGQLSFRELFEPAIKYAENGFLVSPITAISWQSQFDSYEKFIPNFKDSFPEFYNSFFPNGKAPKPGTLFKFPAQARTLKLIAETEGEAFYCGDLAKKIVAHAEKTGGSLTLEDLENHNATWEQSLKIDFNNVTLHEIPPNGQGLAALIMLGILNQFELSSYEPDSPESFHLQIEAMKLAFADAYRYISDPMSLEFDPSYLLKSEYLKERADNINLKGAKQFK
;
A
#
# COMPACT_ATOMS: atom_id res chain seq x y z
N ASN A 1 -0.73 -7.13 -9.20
CA ASN A 1 -0.91 -5.76 -8.71
C ASN A 1 -2.39 -5.48 -8.53
N ALA A 2 -2.79 -5.06 -7.33
CA ALA A 2 -4.17 -4.65 -7.02
C ALA A 2 -4.18 -3.41 -6.13
N SER A 3 -3.20 -2.52 -6.31
CA SER A 3 -3.01 -1.30 -5.51
C SER A 3 -4.16 -0.29 -5.63
N GLY A 4 -5.02 -0.45 -6.65
CA GLY A 4 -6.16 0.42 -6.88
C GLY A 4 -5.81 1.60 -7.76
N ARG A 5 -6.66 1.90 -8.74
CA ARG A 5 -6.47 3.03 -9.65
C ARG A 5 -7.07 4.31 -9.06
N SER A 6 -6.55 5.46 -9.48
CA SER A 6 -7.23 6.74 -9.22
C SER A 6 -8.61 6.74 -9.88
N PRO A 7 -9.64 7.34 -9.25
CA PRO A 7 -10.91 7.60 -9.91
C PRO A 7 -10.71 8.34 -11.23
N THR A 8 -11.54 8.05 -12.23
CA THR A 8 -11.44 8.64 -13.58
C THR A 8 -11.63 10.16 -13.57
N ALA A 9 -12.35 10.68 -12.58
CA ALA A 9 -12.56 12.11 -12.39
C ALA A 9 -11.32 12.88 -11.88
N TRP A 10 -10.27 12.19 -11.43
CA TRP A 10 -9.04 12.83 -10.97
C TRP A 10 -8.18 13.30 -12.14
N THR A 11 -7.83 14.57 -12.14
CA THR A 11 -6.90 15.18 -13.11
C THR A 11 -5.76 15.90 -12.39
N PRO A 12 -4.60 16.13 -13.06
CA PRO A 12 -3.55 16.99 -12.51
C PRO A 12 -4.07 18.36 -12.07
N GLU A 13 -5.04 18.93 -12.79
CA GLU A 13 -5.66 20.22 -12.47
C GLU A 13 -6.47 20.18 -11.17
N HIS A 14 -7.18 19.08 -10.88
CA HIS A 14 -7.90 18.88 -9.61
C HIS A 14 -6.96 19.00 -8.38
N PHE A 15 -5.72 18.57 -8.55
CA PHE A 15 -4.67 18.64 -7.53
C PHE A 15 -3.74 19.85 -7.68
N SER A 16 -4.01 20.74 -8.63
CA SER A 16 -3.16 21.91 -8.87
C SER A 16 -3.04 22.81 -7.64
N GLY A 17 -1.84 23.37 -7.43
CA GLY A 17 -1.53 24.19 -6.26
C GLY A 17 -1.24 23.41 -4.98
N ARG A 18 -1.44 22.08 -4.95
CA ARG A 18 -1.02 21.23 -3.84
C ARG A 18 0.43 20.79 -4.02
N LYS A 19 1.23 20.91 -2.96
CA LYS A 19 2.62 20.44 -2.95
C LYS A 19 2.76 18.95 -2.63
N ILE A 20 1.77 18.41 -1.92
CA ILE A 20 1.69 17.01 -1.50
C ILE A 20 0.25 16.54 -1.66
N MET A 21 0.07 15.24 -1.88
CA MET A 21 -1.25 14.62 -1.81
C MET A 21 -1.79 14.71 -0.38
N PRO A 22 -3.11 14.90 -0.20
CA PRO A 22 -3.70 14.92 1.12
C PRO A 22 -3.55 13.55 1.79
N LEU A 23 -3.37 13.55 3.11
CA LEU A 23 -3.29 12.32 3.91
C LEU A 23 -4.67 11.84 4.37
N ILE A 24 -5.65 12.73 4.43
CA ILE A 24 -7.00 12.50 4.95
C ILE A 24 -8.01 13.08 3.97
N GLY A 25 -9.14 12.39 3.81
CA GLY A 25 -10.25 12.80 2.94
C GLY A 25 -10.33 11.98 1.65
N TRP A 26 -11.36 12.21 0.85
CA TRP A 26 -11.61 11.43 -0.37
C TRP A 26 -10.49 11.50 -1.40
N ASP A 27 -9.80 12.63 -1.46
CA ASP A 27 -8.65 12.86 -2.34
C ASP A 27 -7.41 12.00 -2.00
N SER A 28 -7.49 11.12 -0.99
CA SER A 28 -6.48 10.09 -0.70
C SER A 28 -7.00 8.65 -0.94
N VAL A 29 -8.24 8.49 -1.41
CA VAL A 29 -8.90 7.19 -1.58
C VAL A 29 -8.92 6.81 -3.06
N THR A 30 -8.13 5.80 -3.42
CA THR A 30 -8.18 5.14 -4.73
C THR A 30 -9.25 4.05 -4.76
N VAL A 31 -9.52 3.48 -5.94
CA VAL A 31 -10.43 2.34 -6.09
C VAL A 31 -9.90 1.15 -5.27
N PRO A 32 -10.63 0.62 -4.27
CA PRO A 32 -10.09 -0.41 -3.40
C PRO A 32 -9.86 -1.75 -4.13
N GLY A 33 -8.59 -2.16 -4.28
CA GLY A 33 -8.24 -3.35 -5.05
C GLY A 33 -8.07 -4.65 -4.25
N ALA A 34 -8.07 -4.61 -2.91
CA ALA A 34 -7.76 -5.79 -2.09
C ALA A 34 -8.66 -7.01 -2.40
N VAL A 35 -9.97 -6.80 -2.59
CA VAL A 35 -10.92 -7.88 -2.89
C VAL A 35 -10.59 -8.56 -4.22
N SER A 36 -10.24 -7.79 -5.25
CA SER A 36 -9.81 -8.32 -6.55
C SER A 36 -8.53 -9.17 -6.44
N ALA A 37 -7.59 -8.79 -5.57
CA ALA A 37 -6.40 -9.60 -5.32
C ALA A 37 -6.76 -10.96 -4.69
N TRP A 38 -7.65 -10.97 -3.71
CA TRP A 38 -8.10 -12.20 -3.05
C TRP A 38 -8.78 -13.13 -4.04
N ILE A 39 -9.66 -12.60 -4.89
CA ILE A 39 -10.33 -13.36 -5.95
C ILE A 39 -9.29 -13.98 -6.90
N GLU A 40 -8.39 -13.17 -7.46
CA GLU A 40 -7.40 -13.63 -8.44
C GLU A 40 -6.45 -14.68 -7.85
N LEU A 41 -5.98 -14.49 -6.61
CA LEU A 41 -5.14 -15.45 -5.90
C LEU A 41 -5.89 -16.75 -5.64
N SER A 42 -7.15 -16.68 -5.17
CA SER A 42 -7.97 -17.85 -4.91
C SER A 42 -8.28 -18.63 -6.19
N LYS A 43 -8.61 -17.95 -7.30
CA LYS A 43 -8.87 -18.59 -8.60
C LYS A 43 -7.63 -19.30 -9.15
N LYS A 44 -6.46 -18.68 -9.02
CA LYS A 44 -5.22 -19.20 -9.63
C LYS A 44 -4.51 -20.25 -8.77
N TYR A 45 -4.52 -20.09 -7.45
CA TYR A 45 -3.72 -20.90 -6.53
C TYR A 45 -4.51 -21.48 -5.35
N GLY A 46 -5.79 -21.12 -5.20
CA GLY A 46 -6.61 -21.57 -4.08
C GLY A 46 -6.91 -23.06 -4.12
N GLN A 47 -6.99 -23.65 -2.92
CA GLN A 47 -7.37 -25.06 -2.72
C GLN A 47 -8.71 -25.20 -1.97
N LEU A 48 -9.13 -24.16 -1.26
CA LEU A 48 -10.41 -24.08 -0.56
C LEU A 48 -11.38 -23.23 -1.39
N SER A 49 -12.68 -23.41 -1.17
CA SER A 49 -13.66 -22.51 -1.77
C SER A 49 -13.46 -21.07 -1.27
N PHE A 50 -13.77 -20.10 -2.11
CA PHE A 50 -13.63 -18.68 -1.73
C PHE A 50 -14.44 -18.35 -0.46
N ARG A 51 -15.59 -19.00 -0.27
CA ARG A 51 -16.42 -18.86 0.92
C ARG A 51 -15.72 -19.31 2.21
N GLU A 52 -15.09 -20.49 2.19
CA GLU A 52 -14.43 -21.07 3.36
C GLU A 52 -13.27 -20.18 3.86
N LEU A 53 -12.57 -19.52 2.94
CA LEU A 53 -11.46 -18.61 3.29
C LEU A 53 -11.90 -17.44 4.19
N PHE A 54 -13.17 -17.04 4.15
CA PHE A 54 -13.69 -15.90 4.91
C PHE A 54 -14.28 -16.27 6.27
N GLU A 55 -14.54 -17.56 6.53
CA GLU A 55 -15.21 -18.00 7.75
C GLU A 55 -14.53 -17.51 9.04
N PRO A 56 -13.19 -17.60 9.19
CA PRO A 56 -12.53 -17.11 10.40
C PRO A 56 -12.71 -15.60 10.57
N ALA A 57 -12.56 -14.83 9.49
CA ALA A 57 -12.68 -13.37 9.52
C ALA A 57 -14.12 -12.92 9.85
N ILE A 58 -15.12 -13.58 9.26
CA ILE A 58 -16.54 -13.35 9.56
C ILE A 58 -16.81 -13.66 11.04
N LYS A 59 -16.31 -14.79 11.55
CA LYS A 59 -16.48 -15.19 12.95
C LYS A 59 -15.87 -14.18 13.92
N TYR A 60 -14.68 -13.66 13.63
CA TYR A 60 -14.05 -12.61 14.44
C TYR A 60 -14.80 -11.28 14.36
N ALA A 61 -15.28 -10.89 13.19
CA ALA A 61 -16.07 -9.67 13.05
C ALA A 61 -17.41 -9.78 13.79
N GLU A 62 -18.07 -10.94 13.78
CA GLU A 62 -19.38 -11.16 14.40
C GLU A 62 -19.28 -11.36 15.92
N ASN A 63 -18.43 -12.30 16.35
CA ASN A 63 -18.32 -12.70 17.76
C ASN A 63 -17.30 -11.86 18.54
N GLY A 64 -16.41 -11.17 17.83
CA GLY A 64 -15.40 -10.30 18.36
C GLY A 64 -14.07 -10.96 18.67
N PHE A 65 -13.10 -10.12 19.00
CA PHE A 65 -11.78 -10.50 19.49
C PHE A 65 -11.34 -9.56 20.62
N LEU A 66 -10.42 -10.03 21.47
CA LEU A 66 -9.81 -9.19 22.50
C LEU A 66 -8.73 -8.32 21.85
N VAL A 67 -8.83 -7.01 22.02
CA VAL A 67 -7.88 -6.06 21.44
C VAL A 67 -6.49 -6.25 22.06
N SER A 68 -5.48 -6.45 21.22
CA SER A 68 -4.09 -6.64 21.67
C SER A 68 -3.48 -5.32 22.18
N PRO A 69 -2.44 -5.35 23.04
CA PRO A 69 -1.79 -4.14 23.54
C PRO A 69 -1.27 -3.20 22.44
N ILE A 70 -0.58 -3.73 21.42
CA ILE A 70 -0.02 -2.92 20.33
C ILE A 70 -1.13 -2.33 19.45
N THR A 71 -2.19 -3.11 19.20
CA THR A 71 -3.38 -2.62 18.48
C THR A 71 -4.04 -1.47 19.26
N ALA A 72 -4.23 -1.62 20.58
CA ALA A 72 -4.85 -0.58 21.40
C ALA A 72 -4.02 0.73 21.44
N ILE A 73 -2.69 0.63 21.53
CA ILE A 73 -1.79 1.80 21.47
C ILE A 73 -1.97 2.54 20.14
N SER A 74 -1.92 1.80 19.02
CA SER A 74 -2.10 2.40 17.69
C SER A 74 -3.49 3.01 17.52
N TRP A 75 -4.52 2.34 18.03
CA TRP A 75 -5.91 2.80 17.95
C TRP A 75 -6.15 4.07 18.76
N GLN A 76 -5.58 4.15 19.97
CA GLN A 76 -5.62 5.36 20.79
C GLN A 76 -4.87 6.52 20.12
N SER A 77 -3.68 6.26 19.57
CA SER A 77 -2.92 7.29 18.86
C SER A 77 -3.69 7.84 17.65
N GLN A 78 -4.41 7.00 16.92
CA GLN A 78 -5.26 7.45 15.81
C GLN A 78 -6.46 8.25 16.30
N PHE A 79 -7.11 7.82 17.39
CA PHE A 79 -8.20 8.58 18.01
C PHE A 79 -7.76 9.99 18.39
N ASP A 80 -6.65 10.11 19.12
CA ASP A 80 -6.10 11.40 19.57
C ASP A 80 -5.71 12.28 18.37
N SER A 81 -5.15 11.69 17.32
CA SER A 81 -4.81 12.38 16.07
C SER A 81 -6.07 12.93 15.39
N TYR A 82 -7.13 12.12 15.23
CA TYR A 82 -8.37 12.56 14.59
C TYR A 82 -9.10 13.63 15.39
N GLU A 83 -9.22 13.47 16.71
CA GLU A 83 -9.81 14.50 17.59
C GLU A 83 -9.03 15.82 17.51
N LYS A 84 -7.71 15.76 17.33
CA LYS A 84 -6.86 16.95 17.23
C LYS A 84 -6.93 17.64 15.86
N PHE A 85 -6.94 16.86 14.77
CA PHE A 85 -6.71 17.38 13.42
C PHE A 85 -7.97 17.43 12.54
N ILE A 86 -9.04 16.73 12.89
CA ILE A 86 -10.31 16.75 12.16
C ILE A 86 -11.33 17.58 12.96
N PRO A 87 -11.67 18.79 12.49
CA PRO A 87 -12.71 19.59 13.13
C PRO A 87 -14.02 18.82 13.24
N ASN A 88 -14.60 18.83 14.44
CA ASN A 88 -15.82 18.10 14.78
C ASN A 88 -15.78 16.63 14.29
N PHE A 89 -14.67 15.93 14.51
CA PHE A 89 -14.41 14.58 13.98
C PHE A 89 -15.62 13.64 14.03
N LYS A 90 -16.27 13.55 15.19
CA LYS A 90 -17.47 12.75 15.40
C LYS A 90 -18.62 13.10 14.44
N ASP A 91 -18.86 14.37 14.19
CA ASP A 91 -19.95 14.84 13.32
C ASP A 91 -19.55 14.80 11.84
N SER A 92 -18.25 14.96 11.55
CA SER A 92 -17.68 14.85 10.22
C SER A 92 -17.67 13.41 9.70
N PHE A 93 -17.51 12.42 10.59
CA PHE A 93 -17.45 10.99 10.25
C PHE A 93 -18.22 10.10 11.24
N PRO A 94 -19.55 10.28 11.37
CA PRO A 94 -20.32 9.63 12.44
C PRO A 94 -20.36 8.11 12.30
N GLU A 95 -20.45 7.56 11.09
CA GLU A 95 -20.47 6.11 10.86
C GLU A 95 -19.12 5.46 11.24
N PHE A 96 -18.00 6.10 10.87
CA PHE A 96 -16.66 5.67 11.26
C PHE A 96 -16.48 5.75 12.78
N TYR A 97 -16.83 6.90 13.37
CA TYR A 97 -16.68 7.13 14.80
C TYR A 97 -17.46 6.09 15.62
N ASN A 98 -18.73 5.86 15.28
CA ASN A 98 -19.57 4.90 15.99
C ASN A 98 -19.09 3.44 15.80
N SER A 99 -18.47 3.12 14.66
CA SER A 99 -17.98 1.76 14.37
C SER A 99 -16.65 1.46 15.07
N PHE A 100 -15.72 2.41 15.09
CA PHE A 100 -14.35 2.19 15.57
C PHE A 100 -14.12 2.72 17.00
N PHE A 101 -14.97 3.61 17.49
CA PHE A 101 -14.89 4.19 18.84
C PHE A 101 -16.21 3.98 19.60
N PRO A 102 -16.62 2.72 19.84
CA PRO A 102 -17.84 2.45 20.59
C PRO A 102 -17.76 3.12 21.96
N ASN A 103 -18.81 3.85 22.34
CA ASN A 103 -18.87 4.69 23.54
C ASN A 103 -17.93 5.92 23.52
N GLY A 104 -17.49 6.34 22.33
CA GLY A 104 -16.71 7.56 22.11
C GLY A 104 -15.25 7.48 22.58
N LYS A 105 -14.68 6.28 22.62
CA LYS A 105 -13.30 6.04 23.06
C LYS A 105 -12.63 4.95 22.23
N ALA A 106 -11.32 5.03 22.08
CA ALA A 106 -10.53 3.92 21.57
C ALA A 106 -10.64 2.69 22.51
N PRO A 107 -10.79 1.47 21.97
CA PRO A 107 -10.78 0.26 22.77
C PRO A 107 -9.45 0.07 23.53
N LYS A 108 -9.53 -0.26 24.82
CA LYS A 108 -8.37 -0.60 25.66
C LYS A 108 -7.88 -2.03 25.39
N PRO A 109 -6.63 -2.38 25.76
CA PRO A 109 -6.17 -3.78 25.73
C PRO A 109 -7.14 -4.71 26.46
N GLY A 110 -7.42 -5.88 25.88
CA GLY A 110 -8.36 -6.86 26.43
C GLY A 110 -9.85 -6.50 26.25
N THR A 111 -10.18 -5.35 25.66
CA THR A 111 -11.57 -5.04 25.31
C THR A 111 -12.06 -6.01 24.25
N LEU A 112 -13.24 -6.60 24.44
CA LEU A 112 -13.91 -7.37 23.39
C LEU A 112 -14.46 -6.41 22.34
N PHE A 113 -13.83 -6.37 21.16
CA PHE A 113 -14.28 -5.58 20.03
C PHE A 113 -15.04 -6.46 19.05
N LYS A 114 -16.23 -6.01 18.62
CA LYS A 114 -17.08 -6.68 17.62
C LYS A 114 -17.35 -5.72 16.48
N PHE A 115 -17.44 -6.22 15.26
CA PHE A 115 -17.77 -5.44 14.08
C PHE A 115 -18.82 -6.13 13.19
N PRO A 116 -20.10 -6.23 13.63
CA PRO A 116 -21.12 -6.98 12.90
C PRO A 116 -21.40 -6.45 11.48
N ALA A 117 -21.20 -5.16 11.24
CA ALA A 117 -21.30 -4.59 9.90
C ALA A 117 -20.23 -5.16 8.95
N GLN A 118 -18.99 -5.29 9.43
CA GLN A 118 -17.91 -5.93 8.70
C GLN A 118 -18.20 -7.41 8.44
N ALA A 119 -18.79 -8.13 9.41
CA ALA A 119 -19.19 -9.52 9.21
C ALA A 119 -20.17 -9.68 8.04
N ARG A 120 -21.18 -8.80 7.94
CA ARG A 120 -22.12 -8.79 6.82
C ARG A 120 -21.44 -8.47 5.48
N THR A 121 -20.54 -7.48 5.46
CA THR A 121 -19.76 -7.14 4.27
C THR A 121 -18.90 -8.30 3.79
N LEU A 122 -18.14 -8.93 4.70
CA LEU A 122 -17.29 -10.08 4.40
C LEU A 122 -18.11 -11.28 3.92
N LYS A 123 -19.26 -11.55 4.54
CA LYS A 123 -20.17 -12.61 4.09
C LYS A 123 -20.67 -12.36 2.67
N LEU A 124 -21.08 -11.13 2.36
CA LEU A 124 -21.56 -10.79 1.02
C LEU A 124 -20.45 -10.88 -0.03
N ILE A 125 -19.22 -10.45 0.29
CA ILE A 125 -18.06 -10.64 -0.59
C ILE A 125 -17.80 -12.13 -0.83
N ALA A 126 -17.82 -12.94 0.23
CA ALA A 126 -17.57 -14.37 0.15
C ALA A 126 -18.63 -15.12 -0.68
N GLU A 127 -19.91 -14.76 -0.51
CA GLU A 127 -21.04 -15.40 -1.19
C GLU A 127 -21.16 -15.01 -2.67
N THR A 128 -20.64 -13.84 -3.05
CA THR A 128 -20.71 -13.32 -4.43
C THR A 128 -19.36 -13.35 -5.15
N GLU A 129 -18.35 -13.98 -4.54
CA GLU A 129 -16.97 -14.00 -5.05
C GLU A 129 -16.47 -12.59 -5.42
N GLY A 130 -16.83 -11.60 -4.59
CA GLY A 130 -16.48 -10.19 -4.73
C GLY A 130 -17.32 -9.37 -5.71
N GLU A 131 -18.26 -9.96 -6.46
CA GLU A 131 -19.16 -9.21 -7.37
C GLU A 131 -19.91 -8.09 -6.63
N ALA A 132 -20.38 -8.36 -5.41
CA ALA A 132 -21.07 -7.35 -4.61
C ALA A 132 -20.23 -6.10 -4.33
N PHE A 133 -18.90 -6.26 -4.26
CA PHE A 133 -17.95 -5.19 -3.95
C PHE A 133 -17.65 -4.27 -5.14
N TYR A 134 -17.63 -4.83 -6.35
CA TYR A 134 -17.24 -4.09 -7.56
C TYR A 134 -18.44 -3.63 -8.40
N CYS A 135 -19.52 -4.42 -8.47
CA CYS A 135 -20.68 -4.12 -9.33
C CYS A 135 -22.02 -4.15 -8.56
N GLY A 136 -22.06 -4.74 -7.37
CA GLY A 136 -23.31 -4.97 -6.63
C GLY A 136 -23.61 -3.97 -5.52
N ASP A 137 -24.29 -4.45 -4.48
CA ASP A 137 -24.86 -3.59 -3.43
C ASP A 137 -23.81 -2.87 -2.57
N LEU A 138 -22.60 -3.41 -2.41
CA LEU A 138 -21.54 -2.72 -1.68
C LEU A 138 -20.94 -1.61 -2.54
N ALA A 139 -20.72 -1.85 -3.84
CA ALA A 139 -20.28 -0.82 -4.77
C ALA A 139 -21.23 0.40 -4.76
N LYS A 140 -22.54 0.15 -4.86
CA LYS A 140 -23.56 1.20 -4.79
C LYS A 140 -23.52 1.98 -3.47
N LYS A 141 -23.27 1.31 -2.34
CA LYS A 141 -23.15 1.97 -1.02
C LYS A 141 -21.88 2.82 -0.92
N ILE A 142 -20.76 2.33 -1.45
CA ILE A 142 -19.49 3.08 -1.48
C ILE A 142 -19.67 4.37 -2.27
N VAL A 143 -20.20 4.26 -3.49
CA VAL A 143 -20.40 5.42 -4.39
C VAL A 143 -21.41 6.40 -3.82
N ALA A 144 -22.55 5.92 -3.31
CA ALA A 144 -23.54 6.80 -2.68
C ALA A 144 -22.97 7.55 -1.46
N HIS A 145 -22.08 6.92 -0.69
CA HIS A 145 -21.40 7.59 0.41
C HIS A 145 -20.36 8.60 -0.10
N ALA A 146 -19.58 8.26 -1.12
CA ALA A 146 -18.64 9.16 -1.77
C ALA A 146 -19.36 10.40 -2.30
N GLU A 147 -20.39 10.24 -3.12
CA GLU A 147 -21.19 11.35 -3.67
C GLU A 147 -21.76 12.25 -2.55
N LYS A 148 -22.30 11.66 -1.49
CA LYS A 148 -22.86 12.40 -0.35
C LYS A 148 -21.80 13.21 0.41
N THR A 149 -20.56 12.75 0.44
CA THR A 149 -19.49 13.31 1.29
C THR A 149 -18.32 13.91 0.50
N GLY A 150 -18.51 14.16 -0.80
CA GLY A 150 -17.58 14.90 -1.65
C GLY A 150 -16.45 14.07 -2.28
N GLY A 151 -16.63 12.75 -2.38
CA GLY A 151 -15.71 11.86 -3.07
C GLY A 151 -15.95 11.74 -4.57
N SER A 152 -14.91 11.36 -5.30
CA SER A 152 -14.92 11.27 -6.77
C SER A 152 -15.08 9.85 -7.32
N LEU A 153 -15.22 8.84 -6.44
CA LEU A 153 -15.40 7.45 -6.85
C LEU A 153 -16.77 7.24 -7.49
N THR A 154 -16.78 6.66 -8.68
CA THR A 154 -17.99 6.26 -9.40
C THR A 154 -18.19 4.76 -9.41
N LEU A 155 -19.38 4.30 -9.84
CA LEU A 155 -19.60 2.88 -10.07
C LEU A 155 -18.71 2.35 -11.20
N GLU A 156 -18.56 3.13 -12.27
CA GLU A 156 -17.70 2.78 -13.41
C GLU A 156 -16.24 2.59 -12.98
N ASP A 157 -15.73 3.39 -12.03
CA ASP A 157 -14.38 3.20 -11.49
C ASP A 157 -14.21 1.85 -10.77
N LEU A 158 -15.22 1.43 -10.01
CA LEU A 158 -15.23 0.13 -9.31
C LEU A 158 -15.38 -1.03 -10.31
N GLU A 159 -16.28 -0.91 -11.28
CA GLU A 159 -16.56 -1.94 -12.28
C GLU A 159 -15.36 -2.17 -13.21
N ASN A 160 -14.65 -1.10 -13.60
CA ASN A 160 -13.48 -1.18 -14.46
C ASN A 160 -12.19 -1.59 -13.72
N HIS A 161 -12.22 -1.68 -12.38
CA HIS A 161 -11.07 -2.10 -11.60
C HIS A 161 -10.77 -3.58 -11.83
N ASN A 162 -9.51 -3.86 -12.13
CA ASN A 162 -9.01 -5.21 -12.36
C ASN A 162 -7.60 -5.33 -11.82
N ALA A 163 -7.33 -6.41 -11.08
CA ALA A 163 -5.97 -6.75 -10.70
C ALA A 163 -5.19 -7.28 -11.91
N THR A 164 -3.89 -6.98 -11.96
CA THR A 164 -3.01 -7.45 -13.03
C THR A 164 -2.00 -8.46 -12.51
N TRP A 165 -1.59 -9.41 -13.34
CA TRP A 165 -0.49 -10.32 -13.04
C TRP A 165 0.79 -9.76 -13.62
N GLU A 166 1.70 -9.34 -12.76
CA GLU A 166 2.98 -8.74 -13.17
C GLU A 166 4.12 -9.74 -12.98
N GLN A 167 5.09 -9.72 -13.89
CA GLN A 167 6.35 -10.42 -13.69
C GLN A 167 7.22 -9.61 -12.72
N SER A 168 7.78 -10.27 -11.71
CA SER A 168 8.71 -9.61 -10.78
C SER A 168 9.95 -9.12 -11.50
N LEU A 169 10.46 -7.95 -11.11
CA LEU A 169 11.84 -7.58 -11.37
C LEU A 169 12.74 -8.29 -10.36
N LYS A 170 13.98 -8.54 -10.75
CA LYS A 170 14.90 -9.30 -9.89
C LYS A 170 16.34 -8.87 -10.08
N ILE A 171 17.14 -9.10 -9.04
CA ILE A 171 18.59 -8.98 -9.10
C ILE A 171 19.23 -10.08 -8.28
N ASP A 172 20.33 -10.62 -8.78
CA ASP A 172 21.15 -11.56 -8.02
C ASP A 172 22.07 -10.77 -7.09
N PHE A 173 22.16 -11.21 -5.84
CA PHE A 173 23.03 -10.63 -4.83
C PHE A 173 23.66 -11.76 -4.02
N ASN A 174 24.97 -11.93 -4.14
CA ASN A 174 25.68 -13.11 -3.65
C ASN A 174 25.06 -14.43 -4.14
N ASN A 175 24.57 -15.27 -3.21
CA ASN A 175 24.00 -16.59 -3.48
C ASN A 175 22.47 -16.60 -3.47
N VAL A 176 21.83 -15.43 -3.49
CA VAL A 176 20.36 -15.30 -3.51
C VAL A 176 19.91 -14.39 -4.65
N THR A 177 18.66 -14.56 -5.06
CA THR A 177 17.99 -13.66 -6.00
C THR A 177 16.90 -12.91 -5.25
N LEU A 178 16.97 -11.58 -5.21
CA LEU A 178 15.89 -10.76 -4.69
C LEU A 178 14.87 -10.53 -5.80
N HIS A 179 13.59 -10.82 -5.50
CA HIS A 179 12.46 -10.54 -6.37
C HIS A 179 11.63 -9.41 -5.78
N GLU A 180 11.32 -8.40 -6.58
CA GLU A 180 10.47 -7.28 -6.18
C GLU A 180 9.37 -7.05 -7.22
N ILE A 181 8.26 -6.48 -6.75
CA ILE A 181 7.14 -6.11 -7.62
C ILE A 181 7.60 -4.91 -8.49
N PRO A 182 7.31 -4.89 -9.80
CA PRO A 182 7.59 -3.73 -10.65
C PRO A 182 6.80 -2.48 -10.18
N PRO A 183 7.07 -1.30 -10.77
CA PRO A 183 6.19 -0.14 -10.65
C PRO A 183 4.70 -0.54 -10.83
N ASN A 184 3.77 0.09 -10.14
CA ASN A 184 3.89 1.25 -9.24
C ASN A 184 4.46 0.94 -7.84
N GLY A 185 4.91 -0.30 -7.57
CA GLY A 185 5.63 -0.63 -6.33
C GLY A 185 7.00 0.06 -6.25
N GLN A 186 7.47 0.33 -5.02
CA GLN A 186 8.78 0.96 -4.78
C GLN A 186 9.92 -0.04 -4.55
N GLY A 187 9.66 -1.35 -4.67
CA GLY A 187 10.66 -2.41 -4.49
C GLY A 187 11.86 -2.31 -5.44
N LEU A 188 11.69 -1.62 -6.58
CA LEU A 188 12.78 -1.32 -7.51
C LEU A 188 13.96 -0.58 -6.84
N ALA A 189 13.72 0.24 -5.82
CA ALA A 189 14.78 0.89 -5.05
C ALA A 189 15.71 -0.14 -4.37
N ALA A 190 15.15 -1.21 -3.79
CA ALA A 190 15.94 -2.27 -3.17
C ALA A 190 16.80 -3.00 -4.22
N LEU A 191 16.23 -3.27 -5.40
CA LEU A 191 16.97 -3.91 -6.50
C LEU A 191 18.11 -3.02 -7.01
N ILE A 192 17.88 -1.73 -7.21
CA ILE A 192 18.92 -0.78 -7.65
C ILE A 192 20.04 -0.70 -6.59
N MET A 193 19.67 -0.58 -5.30
CA MET A 193 20.65 -0.54 -4.21
C MET A 193 21.54 -1.78 -4.21
N LEU A 194 20.97 -2.98 -4.25
CA LEU A 194 21.76 -4.22 -4.28
C LEU A 194 22.63 -4.31 -5.53
N GLY A 195 22.12 -3.84 -6.67
CA GLY A 195 22.87 -3.79 -7.92
C GLY A 195 24.07 -2.86 -7.89
N ILE A 196 23.95 -1.72 -7.20
CA ILE A 196 25.05 -0.80 -6.91
C ILE A 196 26.06 -1.47 -5.97
N LEU A 197 25.58 -2.12 -4.91
CA LEU A 197 26.44 -2.79 -3.92
C LEU A 197 27.24 -3.96 -4.53
N ASN A 198 26.71 -4.64 -5.54
CA ASN A 198 27.44 -5.67 -6.30
C ASN A 198 28.71 -5.14 -7.00
N GLN A 199 28.88 -3.82 -7.13
CA GLN A 199 30.08 -3.20 -7.69
C GLN A 199 31.20 -3.03 -6.65
N PHE A 200 30.97 -3.42 -5.39
CA PHE A 200 31.91 -3.32 -4.28
C PHE A 200 32.15 -4.69 -3.65
N GLU A 201 33.34 -4.91 -3.10
CA GLU A 201 33.62 -6.08 -2.27
C GLU A 201 33.08 -5.90 -0.84
N LEU A 202 31.74 -5.81 -0.70
CA LEU A 202 31.09 -5.53 0.58
C LEU A 202 31.46 -6.57 1.67
N SER A 203 31.67 -7.82 1.28
CA SER A 203 32.08 -8.91 2.18
C SER A 203 33.51 -8.77 2.74
N SER A 204 34.30 -7.81 2.23
CA SER A 204 35.62 -7.49 2.80
C SER A 204 35.53 -6.66 4.08
N TYR A 205 34.36 -6.09 4.38
CA TYR A 205 34.09 -5.31 5.58
C TYR A 205 33.33 -6.14 6.62
N GLU A 206 33.57 -5.84 7.90
CA GLU A 206 32.73 -6.36 8.98
C GLU A 206 31.29 -5.82 8.84
N PRO A 207 30.24 -6.61 9.11
CA PRO A 207 28.85 -6.21 8.86
C PRO A 207 28.46 -4.85 9.43
N ASP A 208 28.93 -4.54 10.65
CA ASP A 208 28.63 -3.30 11.38
C ASP A 208 29.76 -2.25 11.28
N SER A 209 30.69 -2.39 10.33
CA SER A 209 31.76 -1.43 10.16
C SER A 209 31.24 -0.10 9.58
N PRO A 210 31.89 1.04 9.88
CA PRO A 210 31.55 2.32 9.26
C PRO A 210 31.58 2.28 7.73
N GLU A 211 32.50 1.51 7.13
CA GLU A 211 32.63 1.34 5.69
C GLU A 211 31.44 0.57 5.09
N SER A 212 31.03 -0.52 5.75
CA SER A 212 29.84 -1.30 5.37
C SER A 212 28.58 -0.42 5.40
N PHE A 213 28.36 0.32 6.50
CA PHE A 213 27.22 1.23 6.60
C PHE A 213 27.30 2.37 5.58
N HIS A 214 28.48 2.96 5.37
CA HIS A 214 28.66 4.05 4.41
C HIS A 214 28.25 3.63 3.00
N LEU A 215 28.71 2.46 2.53
CA LEU A 215 28.33 1.92 1.22
C LEU A 215 26.82 1.68 1.12
N GLN A 216 26.22 1.02 2.11
CA GLN A 216 24.79 0.74 2.12
C GLN A 216 23.95 2.04 2.11
N ILE A 217 24.33 3.03 2.91
CA ILE A 217 23.64 4.32 2.98
C ILE A 217 23.76 5.09 1.66
N GLU A 218 24.95 5.20 1.08
CA GLU A 218 25.14 5.94 -0.18
C GLU A 218 24.45 5.25 -1.35
N ALA A 219 24.50 3.92 -1.43
CA ALA A 219 23.77 3.14 -2.44
C ALA A 219 22.25 3.32 -2.29
N MET A 220 21.74 3.30 -1.06
CA MET A 220 20.31 3.52 -0.77
C MET A 220 19.86 4.91 -1.19
N LYS A 221 20.66 5.96 -0.93
CA LYS A 221 20.33 7.33 -1.36
C LYS A 221 20.25 7.46 -2.88
N LEU A 222 21.19 6.84 -3.62
CA LEU A 222 21.17 6.80 -5.08
C LEU A 222 19.93 6.07 -5.60
N ALA A 223 19.61 4.92 -5.01
CA ALA A 223 18.45 4.14 -5.38
C ALA A 223 17.13 4.89 -5.12
N PHE A 224 17.01 5.60 -4.00
CA PHE A 224 15.84 6.46 -3.74
C PHE A 224 15.77 7.65 -4.68
N ALA A 225 16.90 8.26 -5.05
CA ALA A 225 16.90 9.33 -6.05
C ALA A 225 16.32 8.83 -7.39
N ASP A 226 16.73 7.63 -7.84
CA ASP A 226 16.18 7.02 -9.04
C ASP A 226 14.70 6.61 -8.85
N ALA A 227 14.34 6.07 -7.69
CA ALA A 227 12.96 5.72 -7.37
C ALA A 227 12.03 6.93 -7.45
N TYR A 228 12.41 8.07 -6.84
CA TYR A 228 11.63 9.30 -6.90
C TYR A 228 11.58 9.91 -8.29
N ARG A 229 12.64 9.73 -9.09
CA ARG A 229 12.69 10.25 -10.45
C ARG A 229 11.85 9.44 -11.42
N TYR A 230 11.83 8.11 -11.27
CA TYR A 230 11.37 7.21 -12.32
C TYR A 230 10.20 6.31 -11.95
N ILE A 231 9.93 6.00 -10.68
CA ILE A 231 8.82 5.10 -10.33
C ILE A 231 7.50 5.85 -10.45
N SER A 232 6.64 5.38 -11.36
CA SER A 232 5.30 5.90 -11.59
C SER A 232 4.31 4.76 -11.89
N ASP A 233 3.08 5.11 -12.26
CA ASP A 233 2.15 4.17 -12.86
C ASP A 233 2.78 3.56 -14.13
N PRO A 234 2.77 2.22 -14.31
CA PRO A 234 3.26 1.57 -15.52
C PRO A 234 2.68 2.12 -16.82
N MET A 235 1.44 2.60 -16.80
CA MET A 235 0.79 3.19 -17.98
C MET A 235 1.36 4.55 -18.38
N SER A 236 2.07 5.24 -17.47
CA SER A 236 2.71 6.53 -17.74
C SER A 236 4.23 6.45 -17.85
N LEU A 237 4.83 5.26 -17.65
CA LEU A 237 6.26 5.07 -17.83
C LEU A 237 6.64 5.17 -19.31
N GLU A 238 7.60 6.03 -19.61
CA GLU A 238 8.13 6.24 -20.97
C GLU A 238 9.26 5.24 -21.33
N PHE A 239 9.64 4.35 -20.41
CA PHE A 239 10.73 3.40 -20.59
C PHE A 239 10.52 2.11 -19.79
N ASP A 240 11.26 1.05 -20.13
CA ASP A 240 11.23 -0.21 -19.38
C ASP A 240 12.04 -0.08 -18.06
N PRO A 241 11.42 -0.21 -16.88
CA PRO A 241 12.11 -0.08 -15.59
C PRO A 241 13.24 -1.11 -15.38
N SER A 242 13.26 -2.22 -16.14
CA SER A 242 14.37 -3.19 -16.12
C SER A 242 15.70 -2.56 -16.55
N TYR A 243 15.66 -1.45 -17.30
CA TYR A 243 16.83 -0.68 -17.67
C TYR A 243 17.66 -0.22 -16.46
N LEU A 244 17.00 0.16 -15.36
CA LEU A 244 17.66 0.62 -14.13
C LEU A 244 18.42 -0.51 -13.41
N LEU A 245 18.27 -1.75 -13.86
CA LEU A 245 18.96 -2.93 -13.32
C LEU A 245 20.07 -3.45 -14.23
N LYS A 246 20.37 -2.74 -15.34
CA LYS A 246 21.50 -3.10 -16.20
C LYS A 246 22.82 -2.83 -15.50
N SER A 247 23.78 -3.74 -15.68
CA SER A 247 25.08 -3.67 -15.02
C SER A 247 25.81 -2.34 -15.30
N GLU A 248 25.69 -1.81 -16.52
CA GLU A 248 26.33 -0.57 -16.92
C GLU A 248 25.74 0.63 -16.17
N TYR A 249 24.41 0.68 -16.04
CA TYR A 249 23.73 1.73 -15.29
C TYR A 249 24.07 1.66 -13.81
N LEU A 250 23.99 0.47 -13.21
CA LEU A 250 24.32 0.27 -11.80
C LEU A 250 25.77 0.62 -11.48
N LYS A 251 26.69 0.33 -12.41
CA LYS A 251 28.08 0.77 -12.31
C LYS A 251 28.23 2.29 -12.36
N GLU A 252 27.54 2.97 -13.28
CA GLU A 252 27.54 4.43 -13.34
C GLU A 252 27.06 5.06 -12.02
N ARG A 253 26.01 4.47 -11.42
CA ARG A 253 25.53 4.89 -10.10
C ARG A 253 26.56 4.60 -9.01
N ALA A 254 27.19 3.43 -8.99
CA ALA A 254 28.24 3.08 -8.04
C ALA A 254 29.45 4.04 -8.10
N ASP A 255 29.85 4.48 -9.30
CA ASP A 255 30.96 5.42 -9.51
C ASP A 255 30.69 6.81 -8.88
N ASN A 256 29.45 7.11 -8.48
CA ASN A 256 29.10 8.33 -7.75
C ASN A 256 29.33 8.25 -6.22
N ILE A 257 29.65 7.07 -5.68
CA ILE A 257 29.90 6.88 -4.23
C ILE A 257 31.35 7.25 -3.91
N ASN A 258 31.53 8.24 -3.05
CA ASN A 258 32.83 8.59 -2.48
C ASN A 258 33.04 7.85 -1.16
N LEU A 259 34.01 6.93 -1.09
CA LEU A 259 34.30 6.15 0.13
C LEU A 259 34.71 6.97 1.35
N LYS A 260 35.08 8.25 1.17
CA LYS A 260 35.56 9.13 2.24
C LYS A 260 34.61 10.27 2.57
N GLY A 261 33.42 10.33 1.96
CA GLY A 261 32.48 11.41 2.20
C GLY A 261 31.08 11.14 1.67
N ALA A 262 30.09 11.46 2.48
CA ALA A 262 28.68 11.34 2.11
C ALA A 262 28.26 12.45 1.12
N LYS A 263 27.37 12.11 0.19
CA LYS A 263 26.80 13.04 -0.78
C LYS A 263 25.26 13.07 -0.67
N GLN A 264 24.69 14.19 -1.08
CA GLN A 264 23.26 14.32 -1.29
C GLN A 264 22.98 14.13 -2.78
N PHE A 265 22.11 13.17 -3.10
CA PHE A 265 21.62 12.93 -4.44
C PHE A 265 20.23 13.55 -4.57
N LYS A 266 19.93 14.10 -5.74
CA LYS A 266 18.63 14.68 -6.11
C LYS A 266 18.06 13.91 -7.28
#